data_AF-A0A5C4J4W8-F1
#
_entry.id   AF-A0A5C4J4W8-F1
#
_cell.length_a   1.000
_cell.length_b   1.000
_cell.length_c   1.000
_cell.angle_alpha   90.00
_cell.angle_beta   90.00
_cell.angle_gamma   90.00
#
_symmetry.space_group_name_H-M   'P 1'
#
loop_
_entity.id
_entity.type
_entity.pdbx_description
1 polymer ?
#
loop_
_entity_poly.entity_id
_entity_poly.type
_entity_poly.pdbx_seq_one_letter_code
_entity_poly.pdbx_strand_id
1 'polypeptide(L)'
;MIGYALAAGLLAAHPLGNFSVNHYDGLVVAPHELRIDHVEDLAEIPAAQALPEVDADGDGRPSAAELGAWADGVCGRAARSFHITVDGRAVTATVASSSATAPKGQAGLPTLRTECRITAPAGPGTITFRDGGAADGRVGWREITARGDRMTLSASDVPGSSRSGRLTSYPEDMLASPLDQRSASLTARSGGPPLAASGPAAGAGTGGAERLLPRGADGLTQRFTSLVARHDLTPGFAVLAFLVALALGALHALAPGHGKTIMAAHAIGESRSRTRDILTLGLTVTVTHTAGVLVLGLLVTTGTLLAPDALFPWLGAAGGVLVTAAGALLLRRALRNRHAHGHAHGHGHGHGHGHGHGHGHGHGHSQRHPDEHGHDHRGSRRGGVVLLGLAGGMVPSPSAVVVLVGGAAIGRMWFGIVLVLAYGLGLAAALVTVGLLVAGSGRVLARRVLTGRRILAKRARLPSGMMPIGTSATVVVLGVGLTLRSLVL
;
A
#
# COMPACT_ATOMS: atom_id res chain seq x y z
N MET A 1 26.98 3.39 16.96
CA MET A 1 26.02 4.18 17.74
C MET A 1 25.06 5.04 16.88
N ILE A 2 25.20 5.08 15.54
CA ILE A 2 24.35 5.91 14.65
C ILE A 2 23.12 5.14 14.10
N GLY A 3 23.07 3.82 14.25
CA GLY A 3 22.01 2.97 13.68
C GLY A 3 20.70 2.91 14.46
N TYR A 4 20.62 3.45 15.68
CA TYR A 4 19.41 3.35 16.53
C TYR A 4 18.48 4.58 16.45
N ALA A 5 18.95 5.73 15.97
CA ALA A 5 18.14 6.95 15.93
C ALA A 5 17.16 7.02 14.74
N LEU A 6 17.41 6.26 13.66
CA LEU A 6 16.52 6.22 12.49
C LEU A 6 15.31 5.29 12.66
N ALA A 7 15.29 4.45 13.70
CA ALA A 7 14.17 3.56 13.99
C ALA A 7 13.10 4.20 14.89
N ALA A 8 13.44 5.27 15.62
CA ALA A 8 12.53 5.89 16.60
C ALA A 8 11.42 6.74 15.97
N GLY A 9 11.57 7.17 14.71
CA GLY A 9 10.54 7.94 13.98
C GLY A 9 9.47 7.10 13.28
N LEU A 10 9.58 5.76 13.32
CA LEU A 10 8.59 4.83 12.76
C LEU A 10 7.63 4.29 13.83
N LEU A 11 7.80 4.68 15.09
CA LEU A 11 7.01 4.19 16.22
C LEU A 11 6.11 5.30 16.74
N ALA A 12 5.01 5.53 16.02
CA ALA A 12 3.67 5.83 16.57
C ALA A 12 2.76 6.38 15.47
N ALA A 13 2.55 5.65 14.37
CA ALA A 13 1.39 5.95 13.51
C ALA A 13 0.12 6.02 14.39
N HIS A 14 -0.95 6.72 13.94
CA HIS A 14 -2.28 6.45 14.51
C HIS A 14 -2.41 4.94 14.60
N PRO A 15 -2.77 4.33 15.75
CA PRO A 15 -2.52 2.91 15.98
C PRO A 15 -3.06 1.99 14.87
N LEU A 16 -4.07 2.44 14.13
CA LEU A 16 -4.75 1.75 13.04
C LEU A 16 -4.36 2.24 11.62
N GLY A 17 -3.38 3.14 11.52
CA GLY A 17 -2.89 3.76 10.30
C GLY A 17 -3.44 5.16 10.04
N ASN A 18 -2.66 5.98 9.32
CA ASN A 18 -2.93 7.40 9.05
C ASN A 18 -4.17 7.68 8.18
N PHE A 19 -4.83 6.63 7.68
CA PHE A 19 -6.03 6.72 6.84
C PHE A 19 -7.32 6.33 7.58
N SER A 20 -7.22 5.96 8.86
CA SER A 20 -8.34 5.41 9.61
C SER A 20 -9.37 6.47 10.01
N VAL A 21 -10.64 6.06 9.99
CA VAL A 21 -11.78 6.81 10.54
C VAL A 21 -12.44 5.93 11.59
N ASN A 22 -12.33 6.31 12.85
CA ASN A 22 -12.67 5.45 13.98
C ASN A 22 -13.93 5.96 14.67
N HIS A 23 -14.88 5.06 14.93
CA HIS A 23 -16.16 5.35 15.54
C HIS A 23 -16.30 4.57 16.85
N TYR A 24 -16.83 5.23 17.87
CA TYR A 24 -17.26 4.60 19.10
C TYR A 24 -18.68 5.06 19.44
N ASP A 25 -19.58 4.11 19.69
CA ASP A 25 -20.95 4.35 20.13
C ASP A 25 -21.20 3.69 21.49
N GLY A 26 -21.23 4.51 22.53
CA GLY A 26 -21.58 4.10 23.90
C GLY A 26 -23.08 4.24 24.15
N LEU A 27 -23.81 3.13 24.10
CA LEU A 27 -25.25 3.06 24.36
C LEU A 27 -25.52 2.94 25.87
N VAL A 28 -26.25 3.89 26.44
CA VAL A 28 -26.73 3.86 27.82
C VAL A 28 -28.24 3.94 27.85
N VAL A 29 -28.88 2.82 28.21
CA VAL A 29 -30.34 2.73 28.33
C VAL A 29 -30.76 3.29 29.68
N ALA A 30 -31.57 4.33 29.67
CA ALA A 30 -32.18 4.94 30.85
C ALA A 30 -33.72 4.76 30.80
N PRO A 31 -34.46 5.09 31.88
CA PRO A 31 -35.90 4.82 31.95
C PRO A 31 -36.77 5.47 30.85
N HIS A 32 -36.33 6.61 30.30
CA HIS A 32 -37.09 7.41 29.33
C HIS A 32 -36.29 7.83 28.09
N GLU A 33 -35.03 7.40 28.00
CA GLU A 33 -34.14 7.77 26.91
C GLU A 33 -33.05 6.73 26.70
N LEU A 34 -32.56 6.67 25.47
CA LEU A 34 -31.30 6.07 25.10
C LEU A 34 -30.29 7.21 24.94
N ARG A 35 -29.28 7.23 25.81
CA ARG A 35 -28.12 8.11 25.68
C ARG A 35 -27.05 7.43 24.84
N ILE A 36 -26.51 8.14 23.86
CA ILE A 36 -25.50 7.66 22.92
C ILE A 36 -24.31 8.61 23.04
N ASP A 37 -23.21 8.09 23.58
CA ASP A 37 -21.91 8.76 23.57
C ASP A 37 -21.18 8.37 22.28
N HIS A 38 -21.25 9.24 21.28
CA HIS A 38 -20.65 9.00 19.97
C HIS A 38 -19.33 9.76 19.86
N VAL A 39 -18.26 9.05 19.48
CA VAL A 39 -16.95 9.63 19.22
C VAL A 39 -16.52 9.26 17.80
N GLU A 40 -16.18 10.27 17.01
CA GLU A 40 -15.53 10.14 15.71
C GLU A 40 -14.09 10.63 15.82
N ASP A 41 -13.12 9.79 15.45
CA ASP A 41 -11.70 10.11 15.49
C ASP A 41 -11.06 9.89 14.10
N LEU A 42 -10.69 11.00 13.48
CA LEU A 42 -10.05 11.07 12.17
C LEU A 42 -8.52 11.04 12.33
N ALA A 43 -7.88 10.05 11.71
CA ALA A 43 -6.44 10.02 11.57
C ALA A 43 -5.92 11.17 10.69
N GLU A 44 -4.60 11.29 10.57
CA GLU A 44 -3.93 12.47 10.02
C GLU A 44 -4.36 12.82 8.59
N ILE A 45 -4.57 11.83 7.71
CA ILE A 45 -4.94 12.11 6.32
C ILE A 45 -6.42 12.52 6.23
N PRO A 46 -7.40 11.79 6.80
CA PRO A 46 -8.79 12.26 6.84
C PRO A 46 -8.95 13.61 7.53
N ALA A 47 -8.22 13.87 8.62
CA ALA A 47 -8.24 15.16 9.29
C ALA A 47 -7.69 16.29 8.41
N ALA A 48 -6.57 16.05 7.71
CA ALA A 48 -6.03 17.02 6.74
C ALA A 48 -6.99 17.26 5.56
N GLN A 49 -7.75 16.25 5.14
CA GLN A 49 -8.78 16.39 4.11
C GLN A 49 -10.00 17.18 4.59
N ALA A 50 -10.36 17.06 5.88
CA ALA A 50 -11.45 17.80 6.49
C ALA A 50 -11.05 19.26 6.83
N LEU A 51 -9.76 19.52 7.01
CA LEU A 51 -9.26 20.83 7.46
C LEU A 51 -9.79 22.03 6.65
N PRO A 52 -9.88 22.00 5.31
CA PRO A 52 -10.44 23.12 4.55
C PRO A 52 -11.93 23.40 4.81
N GLU A 53 -12.68 22.43 5.32
CA GLU A 53 -14.07 22.63 5.75
C GLU A 53 -14.17 23.14 7.19
N VAL A 54 -13.16 22.84 8.01
CA VAL A 54 -13.06 23.29 9.40
C VAL A 54 -12.55 24.73 9.47
N ASP A 55 -11.45 25.01 8.77
CA ASP A 55 -10.75 26.31 8.70
C ASP A 55 -11.48 27.24 7.71
N ALA A 56 -12.57 27.83 8.19
CA ALA A 56 -13.47 28.67 7.41
C ALA A 56 -12.86 30.04 7.11
N ASP A 57 -11.97 30.53 7.99
CA ASP A 57 -11.27 31.80 7.80
C ASP A 57 -9.95 31.67 7.01
N GLY A 58 -9.43 30.44 6.85
CA GLY A 58 -8.30 30.12 5.99
C GLY A 58 -6.94 30.48 6.59
N ASP A 59 -6.85 30.60 7.92
CA ASP A 59 -5.61 30.96 8.61
C ASP A 59 -4.68 29.76 8.89
N GLY A 60 -5.12 28.55 8.54
CA GLY A 60 -4.41 27.29 8.70
C GLY A 60 -4.47 26.71 10.12
N ARG A 61 -5.29 27.27 11.02
CA ARG A 61 -5.38 26.89 12.44
C ARG A 61 -6.83 26.94 12.93
N PRO A 62 -7.50 25.78 13.03
CA PRO A 62 -8.86 25.69 13.53
C PRO A 62 -9.03 26.38 14.90
N SER A 63 -9.84 27.44 14.91
CA SER A 63 -10.26 28.12 16.12
C SER A 63 -11.28 27.27 16.89
N ALA A 64 -11.52 27.62 18.17
CA ALA A 64 -12.54 26.93 18.97
C ALA A 64 -13.95 27.09 18.39
N ALA A 65 -14.25 28.21 17.73
CA ALA A 65 -15.54 28.46 17.11
C ALA A 65 -15.74 27.59 15.86
N GLU A 66 -14.69 27.45 15.03
CA GLU A 66 -14.68 26.59 13.85
C GLU A 66 -14.80 25.11 14.21
N LEU A 67 -14.05 24.65 15.22
CA LEU A 67 -14.18 23.30 15.74
C LEU A 67 -15.59 23.04 16.31
N GLY A 68 -16.21 24.06 16.92
CA GLY A 68 -17.61 23.98 17.36
C GLY A 68 -18.58 23.79 16.19
N ALA A 69 -18.48 24.62 15.17
CA ALA A 69 -19.33 24.52 13.97
C ALA A 69 -19.14 23.19 13.22
N TRP A 70 -17.89 22.72 13.13
CA TRP A 70 -17.57 21.40 12.61
C TRP A 70 -18.25 20.29 13.41
N ALA A 71 -18.12 20.33 14.75
CA ALA A 71 -18.73 19.35 15.63
C ALA A 71 -20.26 19.31 15.49
N ASP A 72 -20.91 20.47 15.38
CA ASP A 72 -22.36 20.56 15.13
C ASP A 72 -22.76 19.86 13.83
N GLY A 73 -21.99 20.06 12.77
CA GLY A 73 -22.18 19.42 11.47
C GLY A 73 -22.03 17.90 11.54
N VAL A 74 -20.93 17.41 12.12
CA VAL A 74 -20.64 15.98 12.28
C VAL A 74 -21.67 15.30 13.17
N CYS A 75 -21.91 15.82 14.39
CA CYS A 75 -22.87 15.24 15.32
C CYS A 75 -24.29 15.23 14.74
N GLY A 76 -24.67 16.27 14.00
CA GLY A 76 -25.96 16.32 13.31
C GLY A 76 -26.08 15.26 12.21
N ARG A 77 -25.00 14.98 11.46
CA ARG A 77 -24.97 13.89 10.46
C ARG A 77 -25.05 12.52 11.15
N ALA A 78 -24.28 12.29 12.21
CA ALA A 78 -24.30 11.06 12.98
C ALA A 78 -25.70 10.75 13.55
N ALA A 79 -26.35 11.74 14.20
CA ALA A 79 -27.69 11.56 14.73
C ALA A 79 -28.73 11.20 13.64
N ARG A 80 -28.58 11.74 12.42
CA ARG A 80 -29.46 11.41 11.28
C ARG A 80 -29.17 10.04 10.65
N SER A 81 -27.94 9.52 10.79
CA SER A 81 -27.56 8.22 10.24
C SER A 81 -27.90 7.05 11.16
N PHE A 82 -28.23 7.29 12.42
CA PHE A 82 -28.62 6.25 13.35
C PHE A 82 -30.03 5.73 13.05
N HIS A 83 -30.13 4.41 12.88
CA HIS A 83 -31.40 3.71 12.81
C HIS A 83 -31.64 3.03 14.15
N ILE A 84 -32.62 3.55 14.90
CA ILE A 84 -32.93 3.08 16.24
C ILE A 84 -34.39 2.60 16.25
N THR A 85 -34.63 1.39 16.76
CA THR A 85 -35.99 0.92 17.03
C THR A 85 -36.14 0.50 18.49
N VAL A 86 -37.31 0.78 19.06
CA VAL A 86 -37.73 0.36 20.40
C VAL A 86 -39.03 -0.42 20.26
N ASP A 87 -39.00 -1.70 20.61
CA ASP A 87 -40.07 -2.67 20.35
C ASP A 87 -40.58 -2.63 18.89
N GLY A 88 -39.64 -2.50 17.95
CA GLY A 88 -39.91 -2.42 16.52
C GLY A 88 -40.42 -1.06 16.01
N ARG A 89 -40.61 -0.06 16.88
CA ARG A 89 -40.97 1.31 16.47
C ARG A 89 -39.73 2.16 16.29
N ALA A 90 -39.60 2.80 15.13
CA ALA A 90 -38.48 3.71 14.86
C ALA A 90 -38.54 4.95 15.76
N VAL A 91 -37.39 5.37 16.29
CA VAL A 91 -37.23 6.59 17.09
C VAL A 91 -36.13 7.46 16.50
N THR A 92 -36.25 8.78 16.68
CA THR A 92 -35.30 9.75 16.13
C THR A 92 -34.31 10.20 17.19
N ALA A 93 -33.03 10.21 16.82
CA ALA A 93 -31.96 10.71 17.67
C ALA A 93 -31.81 12.23 17.55
N THR A 94 -31.40 12.87 18.64
CA THR A 94 -31.25 14.31 18.78
C THR A 94 -29.91 14.62 19.42
N VAL A 95 -29.20 15.64 18.93
CA VAL A 95 -27.91 16.05 19.48
C VAL A 95 -28.16 16.89 20.73
N ALA A 96 -27.64 16.44 21.87
CA ALA A 96 -27.69 17.17 23.14
C ALA A 96 -26.47 18.08 23.33
N SER A 97 -25.29 17.62 22.90
CA SER A 97 -24.07 18.45 22.88
C SER A 97 -23.05 17.91 21.88
N SER A 98 -22.21 18.80 21.38
CA SER A 98 -21.17 18.57 20.38
C SER A 98 -19.88 19.25 20.84
N SER A 99 -18.74 18.63 20.55
CA SER A 99 -17.43 19.26 20.71
C SER A 99 -16.42 18.61 19.79
N ALA A 100 -15.44 19.36 19.32
CA ALA A 100 -14.31 18.80 18.58
C ALA A 100 -12.99 19.35 19.11
N THR A 101 -11.95 18.54 18.97
CA THR A 101 -10.57 18.91 19.28
C THR A 101 -9.68 18.48 18.12
N ALA A 102 -8.65 19.26 17.85
CA ALA A 102 -7.64 18.94 16.84
C ALA A 102 -6.28 18.66 17.50
N PRO A 103 -6.09 17.51 18.17
CA PRO A 103 -4.79 17.16 18.73
C PRO A 103 -3.74 17.02 17.63
N LYS A 104 -2.47 17.22 17.98
CA LYS A 104 -1.37 17.01 17.04
C LYS A 104 -1.09 15.52 16.92
N GLY A 105 -1.25 14.99 15.70
CA GLY A 105 -0.83 13.67 15.29
C GLY A 105 0.62 13.64 14.81
N GLN A 106 0.94 12.63 14.01
CA GLN A 106 2.32 12.41 13.55
C GLN A 106 2.84 13.51 12.63
N ALA A 107 4.15 13.74 12.68
CA ALA A 107 4.84 14.77 11.91
C ALA A 107 4.26 16.20 12.08
N GLY A 108 3.47 16.44 13.14
CA GLY A 108 2.80 17.72 13.38
C GLY A 108 1.53 17.93 12.57
N LEU A 109 1.03 16.89 11.87
CA LEU A 109 -0.27 16.92 11.19
C LEU A 109 -1.40 16.89 12.22
N PRO A 110 -2.51 17.61 12.02
CA PRO A 110 -3.66 17.53 12.92
C PRO A 110 -4.34 16.16 12.79
N THR A 111 -4.80 15.60 13.91
CA THR A 111 -5.92 14.65 13.93
C THR A 111 -7.17 15.42 14.35
N LEU A 112 -8.35 14.83 14.18
CA LEU A 112 -9.61 15.49 14.54
C LEU A 112 -10.49 14.52 15.30
N ARG A 113 -10.79 14.87 16.55
CA ARG A 113 -11.63 14.09 17.44
C ARG A 113 -12.90 14.86 17.75
N THR A 114 -14.03 14.31 17.35
CA THR A 114 -15.37 14.87 17.59
C THR A 114 -16.09 14.00 18.63
N GLU A 115 -16.62 14.62 19.68
CA GLU A 115 -17.44 13.96 20.69
C GLU A 115 -18.86 14.53 20.67
N CYS A 116 -19.83 13.63 20.58
CA CYS A 116 -21.25 13.92 20.47
C CYS A 116 -22.00 13.23 21.60
N ARG A 117 -22.80 13.98 22.34
CA ARG A 117 -23.83 13.43 23.22
C ARG A 117 -25.15 13.46 22.48
N ILE A 118 -25.69 12.30 22.17
CA ILE A 118 -26.91 12.13 21.40
C ILE A 118 -27.94 11.40 22.26
N THR A 119 -29.21 11.78 22.14
CA THR A 119 -30.33 11.21 22.89
C THR A 119 -31.46 10.78 21.96
N ALA A 120 -32.08 9.64 22.23
CA ALA A 120 -33.29 9.19 21.55
C ALA A 120 -34.34 8.74 22.57
N PRO A 121 -35.65 8.91 22.31
CA PRO A 121 -36.69 8.35 23.17
C PRO A 121 -36.55 6.83 23.27
N ALA A 122 -36.47 6.29 24.49
CA ALA A 122 -36.42 4.85 24.73
C ALA A 122 -36.95 4.51 26.12
N GLY A 123 -37.15 3.22 26.38
CA GLY A 123 -37.63 2.73 27.67
C GLY A 123 -37.32 1.24 27.83
N PRO A 124 -37.95 0.55 28.80
CA PRO A 124 -37.87 -0.90 28.87
C PRO A 124 -38.44 -1.52 27.58
N GLY A 125 -37.81 -2.58 27.09
CA GLY A 125 -38.17 -3.23 25.84
C GLY A 125 -36.95 -3.72 25.06
N THR A 126 -37.20 -4.14 23.81
CA THR A 126 -36.16 -4.54 22.85
C THR A 126 -35.71 -3.33 22.05
N ILE A 127 -34.43 -3.01 22.12
CA ILE A 127 -33.83 -1.87 21.42
C ILE A 127 -32.86 -2.41 20.38
N THR A 128 -33.02 -1.97 19.13
CA THR A 128 -32.03 -2.21 18.08
C THR A 128 -31.42 -0.88 17.65
N PHE A 129 -30.11 -0.90 17.45
CA PHE A 129 -29.32 0.24 17.02
C PHE A 129 -28.51 -0.18 15.81
N ARG A 130 -28.44 0.67 14.78
CA ARG A 130 -27.54 0.51 13.65
C ARG A 130 -26.97 1.86 13.27
N ASP A 131 -25.64 1.96 13.18
CA ASP A 131 -24.98 3.14 12.64
C ASP A 131 -24.93 3.04 11.11
N GLY A 132 -25.71 3.88 10.44
CA GLY A 132 -25.68 4.02 8.99
C GLY A 132 -24.48 4.83 8.49
N GLY A 133 -23.87 5.67 9.34
CA GLY A 133 -22.72 6.51 9.02
C GLY A 133 -21.43 5.69 8.94
N ALA A 134 -21.33 4.63 9.74
CA ALA A 134 -20.27 3.63 9.65
C ALA A 134 -20.17 2.89 8.30
N ALA A 135 -21.19 2.98 7.43
CA ALA A 135 -21.27 2.24 6.17
C ALA A 135 -20.43 2.83 5.03
N ASP A 136 -19.63 3.87 5.27
CA ASP A 136 -18.87 4.59 4.25
C ASP A 136 -17.68 3.82 3.64
N GLY A 137 -17.45 2.57 4.07
CA GLY A 137 -16.41 1.69 3.53
C GLY A 137 -14.99 2.08 3.94
N ARG A 138 -14.81 3.10 4.78
CA ARG A 138 -13.49 3.47 5.31
C ARG A 138 -13.02 2.47 6.34
N VAL A 139 -11.73 2.16 6.29
CA VAL A 139 -11.06 1.31 7.27
C VAL A 139 -10.95 2.07 8.59
N GLY A 140 -11.26 1.39 9.70
CA GLY A 140 -11.15 1.97 11.02
C GLY A 140 -11.81 1.10 12.07
N TRP A 141 -11.60 1.46 13.33
CA TRP A 141 -12.21 0.82 14.48
C TRP A 141 -13.64 1.29 14.67
N ARG A 142 -14.58 0.36 14.75
CA ARG A 142 -15.99 0.61 15.03
C ARG A 142 -16.41 -0.24 16.20
N GLU A 143 -16.68 0.44 17.30
CA GLU A 143 -17.02 -0.21 18.56
C GLU A 143 -18.35 0.29 19.08
N ILE A 144 -19.21 -0.66 19.44
CA ILE A 144 -20.48 -0.38 20.08
C ILE A 144 -20.46 -1.05 21.45
N THR A 145 -20.84 -0.30 22.48
CA THR A 145 -20.97 -0.82 23.86
C THR A 145 -22.34 -0.52 24.41
N ALA A 146 -22.84 -1.35 25.32
CA ALA A 146 -24.16 -1.14 25.93
C ALA A 146 -24.13 -1.27 27.46
N ARG A 147 -24.75 -0.31 28.15
CA ARG A 147 -24.96 -0.30 29.60
C ARG A 147 -26.38 0.14 29.93
N GLY A 148 -26.84 -0.21 31.13
CA GLY A 148 -28.06 0.34 31.70
C GLY A 148 -27.76 1.34 32.82
N ASP A 149 -28.58 2.40 32.92
CA ASP A 149 -28.61 3.32 34.06
C ASP A 149 -29.98 3.24 34.72
N ARG A 150 -30.06 2.67 35.93
CA ARG A 150 -31.33 2.27 36.58
C ARG A 150 -32.16 1.31 35.72
N MET A 151 -31.51 0.68 34.74
CA MET A 151 -32.04 -0.31 33.82
C MET A 151 -31.12 -1.53 33.81
N THR A 152 -31.68 -2.72 33.66
CA THR A 152 -30.92 -3.97 33.58
C THR A 152 -31.01 -4.49 32.16
N LEU A 153 -29.86 -4.70 31.53
CA LEU A 153 -29.79 -5.35 30.22
C LEU A 153 -29.89 -6.87 30.42
N SER A 154 -31.05 -7.46 30.10
CA SER A 154 -31.26 -8.91 30.19
C SER A 154 -30.65 -9.67 29.03
N ALA A 155 -30.46 -9.00 27.89
CA ALA A 155 -29.73 -9.49 26.73
C ALA A 155 -28.99 -8.34 26.05
N SER A 156 -27.78 -8.59 25.56
CA SER A 156 -26.97 -7.67 24.77
C SER A 156 -25.98 -8.49 23.93
N ASP A 157 -25.92 -8.22 22.63
CA ASP A 157 -24.93 -8.79 21.71
C ASP A 157 -23.60 -8.00 21.67
N VAL A 158 -23.56 -6.84 22.33
CA VAL A 158 -22.38 -5.97 22.45
C VAL A 158 -21.84 -5.93 23.89
N PRO A 159 -20.52 -5.69 24.07
CA PRO A 159 -19.90 -5.66 25.39
C PRO A 159 -20.32 -4.45 26.22
N GLY A 160 -20.27 -4.59 27.55
CA GLY A 160 -20.56 -3.51 28.50
C GLY A 160 -19.37 -2.58 28.77
N SER A 161 -18.20 -2.79 28.19
CA SER A 161 -17.02 -1.96 28.39
C SER A 161 -16.27 -1.74 27.10
N SER A 162 -15.78 -0.52 26.89
CA SER A 162 -14.97 -0.19 25.72
C SER A 162 -13.59 -0.83 25.86
N ARG A 163 -13.18 -1.55 24.81
CA ARG A 163 -11.83 -2.07 24.60
C ARG A 163 -10.88 -0.97 24.14
N SER A 164 -11.39 0.01 23.40
CA SER A 164 -10.59 1.14 22.90
C SER A 164 -10.45 2.31 23.90
N GLY A 165 -11.13 2.23 25.05
CA GLY A 165 -11.22 3.35 26.00
C GLY A 165 -11.92 4.58 25.43
N ARG A 166 -12.92 4.42 24.55
CA ARG A 166 -13.52 5.51 23.73
C ARG A 166 -12.50 6.08 22.73
N LEU A 167 -11.83 5.20 21.98
CA LEU A 167 -10.83 5.55 20.95
C LEU A 167 -9.60 6.28 21.50
N THR A 168 -9.22 6.08 22.77
CA THR A 168 -8.02 6.68 23.35
C THR A 168 -6.85 5.70 23.41
N SER A 169 -7.12 4.40 23.37
CA SER A 169 -6.10 3.34 23.49
C SER A 169 -6.59 2.06 22.84
N TYR A 170 -5.89 1.54 21.83
CA TYR A 170 -6.32 0.35 21.09
C TYR A 170 -5.57 -0.92 21.54
N PRO A 171 -6.23 -2.08 21.60
CA PRO A 171 -5.55 -3.36 21.85
C PRO A 171 -4.57 -3.69 20.71
N GLU A 172 -3.31 -4.00 21.04
CA GLU A 172 -2.25 -4.29 20.05
C GLU A 172 -2.55 -5.53 19.19
N ASP A 173 -3.32 -6.48 19.71
CA ASP A 173 -3.68 -7.74 19.06
C ASP A 173 -4.73 -7.59 17.94
N MET A 174 -5.42 -6.45 17.88
CA MET A 174 -6.51 -6.19 16.92
C MET A 174 -6.17 -5.10 15.88
N LEU A 175 -4.92 -4.63 15.82
CA LEU A 175 -4.51 -3.62 14.83
C LEU A 175 -4.49 -4.14 13.39
N ALA A 176 -4.36 -5.46 13.21
CA ALA A 176 -4.40 -6.10 11.89
C ALA A 176 -5.83 -6.38 11.38
N SER A 177 -6.80 -6.49 12.30
CA SER A 177 -8.22 -6.72 12.01
C SER A 177 -9.06 -5.88 12.98
N PRO A 178 -9.26 -4.58 12.69
CA PRO A 178 -9.99 -3.67 13.56
C PRO A 178 -11.41 -4.17 13.82
N LEU A 179 -11.94 -3.87 15.00
CA LEU A 179 -13.33 -4.18 15.33
C LEU A 179 -14.27 -3.44 14.36
N ASP A 180 -15.27 -4.11 13.81
CA ASP A 180 -16.23 -3.53 12.85
C ASP A 180 -17.69 -3.80 13.27
N GLN A 181 -18.07 -3.31 14.46
CA GLN A 181 -19.45 -3.40 14.94
C GLN A 181 -20.30 -2.28 14.32
N ARG A 182 -21.39 -2.66 13.65
CA ARG A 182 -22.28 -1.73 12.94
C ARG A 182 -23.70 -1.69 13.50
N SER A 183 -24.02 -2.66 14.35
CA SER A 183 -25.33 -2.80 14.97
C SER A 183 -25.22 -3.39 16.37
N ALA A 184 -26.21 -3.09 17.20
CA ALA A 184 -26.42 -3.70 18.49
C ALA A 184 -27.90 -4.05 18.67
N SER A 185 -28.16 -5.16 19.35
CA SER A 185 -29.47 -5.60 19.77
C SER A 185 -29.43 -5.90 21.27
N LEU A 186 -30.29 -5.21 22.02
CA LEU A 186 -30.34 -5.32 23.47
C LEU A 186 -31.78 -5.38 23.97
N THR A 187 -31.98 -6.04 25.10
CA THR A 187 -33.27 -6.07 25.81
C THR A 187 -33.05 -5.50 27.20
N ALA A 188 -33.79 -4.43 27.50
CA ALA A 188 -33.69 -3.73 28.77
C ALA A 188 -35.00 -3.89 29.57
N ARG A 189 -34.86 -4.08 30.88
CA ARG A 189 -35.97 -4.02 31.83
C ARG A 189 -35.71 -2.97 32.89
N SER A 190 -36.77 -2.40 33.43
CA SER A 190 -36.69 -1.45 34.53
C SER A 190 -35.99 -2.05 35.75
N GLY A 191 -35.26 -1.20 36.49
CA GLY A 191 -34.49 -1.58 37.67
C GLY A 191 -33.04 -1.93 37.32
N GLY A 192 -32.15 -1.84 38.31
CA GLY A 192 -30.70 -1.98 38.12
C GLY A 192 -29.96 -0.89 38.90
N PRO A 193 -28.64 -1.02 39.09
CA PRO A 193 -27.88 0.03 39.76
C PRO A 193 -27.91 1.33 38.94
N PRO A 194 -27.90 2.52 39.58
CA PRO A 194 -27.61 3.75 38.86
C PRO A 194 -26.23 3.63 38.24
N LEU A 195 -26.10 4.01 36.97
CA LEU A 195 -24.78 4.15 36.38
C LEU A 195 -24.12 5.32 37.10
N ALA A 196 -22.98 5.08 37.75
CA ALA A 196 -22.23 6.16 38.38
C ALA A 196 -22.05 7.27 37.35
N ALA A 197 -22.35 8.52 37.72
CA ALA A 197 -22.22 9.64 36.81
C ALA A 197 -20.77 9.71 36.35
N SER A 198 -20.49 9.20 35.15
CA SER A 198 -19.29 9.56 34.42
C SER A 198 -19.47 11.03 34.06
N GLY A 199 -19.06 11.92 34.96
CA GLY A 199 -18.88 13.32 34.62
C GLY A 199 -17.94 13.43 33.41
N PRO A 200 -18.00 14.51 32.63
CA PRO A 200 -16.88 14.83 31.73
C PRO A 200 -15.62 14.81 32.59
N ALA A 201 -14.62 14.04 32.17
CA ALA A 201 -13.30 14.07 32.78
C ALA A 201 -12.68 15.44 32.52
N ALA A 202 -13.12 16.46 33.28
CA ALA A 202 -12.38 17.67 33.55
C ALA A 202 -11.25 17.31 34.51
N GLY A 203 -10.27 16.57 34.00
CA GLY A 203 -8.95 16.43 34.58
C GLY A 203 -8.01 17.31 33.77
N ALA A 204 -7.88 18.55 34.19
CA ALA A 204 -6.82 19.44 33.73
C ALA A 204 -5.47 18.79 34.04
N GLY A 205 -4.79 18.35 32.97
CA GLY A 205 -3.35 18.14 32.94
C GLY A 205 -2.67 19.29 32.21
N THR A 206 -2.99 20.54 32.57
CA THR A 206 -2.15 21.68 32.23
C THR A 206 -0.82 21.55 32.97
N GLY A 207 0.25 21.27 32.21
CA GLY A 207 1.64 21.47 32.63
C GLY A 207 2.22 20.38 33.54
N GLY A 208 2.97 19.43 32.97
CA GLY A 208 3.64 18.43 33.80
C GLY A 208 4.68 17.51 33.17
N ALA A 209 4.97 17.58 31.87
CA ALA A 209 5.97 16.70 31.24
C ALA A 209 7.11 17.43 30.50
N GLU A 210 7.09 18.77 30.43
CA GLU A 210 8.14 19.56 29.76
C GLU A 210 9.21 20.13 30.72
N ARG A 211 9.18 19.81 32.02
CA ARG A 211 10.16 20.36 32.99
C ARG A 211 11.33 19.44 33.36
N LEU A 212 11.50 18.30 32.69
CA LEU A 212 12.60 17.37 32.98
C LEU A 212 13.47 16.97 31.79
N LEU A 213 13.36 17.65 30.64
CA LEU A 213 14.36 17.53 29.58
C LEU A 213 15.34 18.72 29.63
N PRO A 214 16.65 18.49 29.40
CA PRO A 214 17.62 19.56 29.33
C PRO A 214 17.22 20.56 28.24
N ARG A 215 17.07 21.84 28.61
CA ARG A 215 16.68 23.01 27.79
C ARG A 215 17.47 23.22 26.47
N GLY A 216 18.41 22.35 26.14
CA GLY A 216 19.15 22.35 24.88
C GLY A 216 18.47 21.59 23.73
N ALA A 217 17.59 20.63 24.01
CA ALA A 217 16.91 19.84 22.97
C ALA A 217 15.72 20.58 22.34
N ASP A 218 15.01 21.38 23.13
CA ASP A 218 13.78 22.07 22.72
C ASP A 218 14.04 23.14 21.66
N GLY A 219 15.21 23.78 21.68
CA GLY A 219 15.58 24.77 20.66
C GLY A 219 15.85 24.14 19.29
N LEU A 220 16.41 22.93 19.26
CA LEU A 220 16.65 22.20 18.01
C LEU A 220 15.35 21.62 17.46
N THR A 221 14.52 21.08 18.36
CA THR A 221 13.17 20.59 18.05
C THR A 221 12.26 21.73 17.58
N GLN A 222 12.22 22.88 18.26
CA GLN A 222 11.47 24.05 17.82
C GLN A 222 12.01 24.65 16.52
N ARG A 223 13.34 24.64 16.29
CA ARG A 223 13.90 25.07 15.01
C ARG A 223 13.49 24.13 13.89
N PHE A 224 13.55 22.82 14.10
CA PHE A 224 13.09 21.80 13.16
C PHE A 224 11.58 21.93 12.90
N THR A 225 10.76 22.01 13.94
CA THR A 225 9.31 22.23 13.84
C THR A 225 8.99 23.56 13.19
N SER A 226 9.76 24.63 13.42
CA SER A 226 9.56 25.93 12.74
C SER A 226 10.03 25.94 11.29
N LEU A 227 10.98 25.07 10.92
CA LEU A 227 11.39 24.86 9.52
C LEU A 227 10.35 24.06 8.74
N VAL A 228 9.62 23.17 9.43
CA VAL A 228 8.52 22.37 8.86
C VAL A 228 7.19 23.14 8.87
N ALA A 229 6.93 23.96 9.89
CA ALA A 229 5.70 24.71 10.07
C ALA A 229 5.67 26.08 9.36
N ARG A 230 6.83 26.59 8.91
CA ARG A 230 6.83 27.71 7.97
C ARG A 230 6.59 27.13 6.59
N HIS A 231 5.50 27.53 5.96
CA HIS A 231 5.15 27.21 4.58
C HIS A 231 6.16 27.74 3.53
N ASP A 232 7.40 28.07 3.91
CA ASP A 232 8.46 28.51 3.01
C ASP A 232 9.42 27.34 2.74
N LEU A 233 9.42 26.85 1.51
CA LEU A 233 10.42 25.91 1.01
C LEU A 233 11.80 26.57 1.03
N THR A 234 12.49 26.50 2.17
CA THR A 234 13.87 26.96 2.22
C THR A 234 14.70 26.12 1.23
N PRO A 235 15.61 26.71 0.45
CA PRO A 235 16.41 25.96 -0.51
C PRO A 235 17.17 24.80 0.13
N GLY A 236 17.63 24.96 1.38
CA GLY A 236 18.29 23.92 2.15
C GLY A 236 17.38 22.73 2.47
N PHE A 237 16.13 22.98 2.89
CA PHE A 237 15.15 21.93 3.13
C PHE A 237 14.79 21.20 1.82
N ALA A 238 14.58 21.95 0.73
CA ALA A 238 14.26 21.36 -0.57
C ALA A 238 15.37 20.43 -1.08
N VAL A 239 16.64 20.84 -0.94
CA VAL A 239 17.80 20.01 -1.30
C VAL A 239 17.88 18.77 -0.40
N LEU A 240 17.71 18.93 0.91
CA LEU A 240 17.73 17.79 1.84
C LEU A 240 16.62 16.80 1.53
N ALA A 241 15.38 17.27 1.36
CA ALA A 241 14.23 16.44 1.01
C ALA A 241 14.44 15.72 -0.33
N PHE A 242 15.01 16.39 -1.33
CA PHE A 242 15.37 15.79 -2.61
C PHE A 242 16.41 14.67 -2.44
N LEU A 243 17.48 14.90 -1.67
CA LEU A 243 18.51 13.89 -1.40
C LEU A 243 17.95 12.70 -0.62
N VAL A 244 17.09 12.96 0.37
CA VAL A 244 16.41 11.91 1.13
C VAL A 244 15.47 11.10 0.24
N ALA A 245 14.67 11.75 -0.62
CA ALA A 245 13.79 11.06 -1.57
C ALA A 245 14.59 10.18 -2.53
N LEU A 246 15.72 10.68 -3.06
CA LEU A 246 16.64 9.92 -3.91
C LEU A 246 17.22 8.72 -3.16
N ALA A 247 17.68 8.91 -1.92
CA ALA A 247 18.21 7.83 -1.10
C ALA A 247 17.13 6.78 -0.76
N LEU A 248 15.92 7.20 -0.41
CA LEU A 248 14.79 6.33 -0.14
C LEU A 248 14.38 5.54 -1.39
N GLY A 249 14.37 6.16 -2.57
CA GLY A 249 14.14 5.47 -3.84
C GLY A 249 15.17 4.38 -4.11
N ALA A 250 16.46 4.68 -3.85
CA ALA A 250 17.54 3.71 -3.98
C ALA A 250 17.43 2.55 -2.97
N LEU A 251 17.16 2.86 -1.70
CA LEU A 251 16.94 1.86 -0.64
C LEU A 251 15.70 1.00 -0.92
N HIS A 252 14.64 1.61 -1.43
CA HIS A 252 13.45 0.89 -1.82
C HIS A 252 13.72 -0.06 -2.97
N ALA A 253 14.60 0.27 -3.92
CA ALA A 253 15.04 -0.67 -4.95
C ALA A 253 15.76 -1.89 -4.36
N LEU A 254 16.44 -1.73 -3.21
CA LEU A 254 17.18 -2.78 -2.51
C LEU A 254 16.30 -3.62 -1.58
N ALA A 255 15.14 -3.09 -1.16
CA ALA A 255 14.19 -3.82 -0.32
C ALA A 255 13.70 -5.12 -0.99
N PRO A 256 13.47 -6.22 -0.25
CA PRO A 256 13.02 -7.48 -0.84
C PRO A 256 11.69 -7.31 -1.60
N GLY A 257 11.66 -7.66 -2.89
CA GLY A 257 10.46 -7.51 -3.74
C GLY A 257 10.53 -8.36 -5.02
N HIS A 258 9.37 -8.72 -5.57
CA HIS A 258 9.25 -9.82 -6.55
C HIS A 258 9.72 -9.42 -7.96
N GLY A 259 9.67 -8.14 -8.34
CA GLY A 259 10.23 -7.64 -9.61
C GLY A 259 11.77 -7.59 -9.65
N LYS A 260 12.42 -7.56 -8.47
CA LYS A 260 13.88 -7.41 -8.35
C LYS A 260 14.60 -8.75 -8.51
N THR A 261 13.97 -9.86 -8.12
CA THR A 261 14.47 -11.23 -8.35
C THR A 261 14.43 -11.59 -9.84
N ILE A 262 13.42 -11.09 -10.56
CA ILE A 262 13.30 -11.22 -12.02
C ILE A 262 14.41 -10.44 -12.74
N MET A 263 14.72 -9.22 -12.30
CA MET A 263 15.85 -8.44 -12.83
C MET A 263 17.19 -9.15 -12.60
N ALA A 264 17.38 -9.74 -11.41
CA ALA A 264 18.55 -10.57 -11.11
C ALA A 264 18.61 -11.82 -12.01
N ALA A 265 17.48 -12.49 -12.26
CA ALA A 265 17.39 -13.64 -13.15
C ALA A 265 17.68 -13.28 -14.62
N HIS A 266 17.25 -12.09 -15.09
CA HIS A 266 17.51 -11.64 -16.46
C HIS A 266 18.95 -11.16 -16.67
N ALA A 267 19.58 -10.56 -15.66
CA ALA A 267 20.99 -10.16 -15.68
C ALA A 267 21.95 -11.36 -15.88
N ILE A 268 21.50 -12.57 -15.52
CA ILE A 268 22.26 -13.83 -15.66
C ILE A 268 22.22 -14.38 -17.10
N GLY A 269 21.31 -13.89 -17.98
CA GLY A 269 21.15 -14.36 -19.38
C GLY A 269 22.19 -13.83 -20.40
N GLU A 270 22.46 -14.62 -21.45
CA GLU A 270 23.56 -14.53 -22.44
C GLU A 270 23.69 -13.24 -23.30
N SER A 271 24.83 -13.12 -23.99
CA SER A 271 25.86 -12.06 -23.86
C SER A 271 26.13 -11.15 -25.08
N ARG A 272 25.14 -10.44 -25.64
CA ARG A 272 25.45 -9.39 -26.66
C ARG A 272 24.77 -8.01 -26.48
N SER A 273 23.75 -7.86 -25.62
CA SER A 273 23.00 -6.59 -25.40
C SER A 273 22.83 -6.22 -23.89
N ARG A 274 23.60 -6.85 -23.01
CA ARG A 274 23.30 -6.92 -21.56
C ARG A 274 23.16 -5.54 -20.86
N THR A 275 23.95 -4.54 -21.21
CA THR A 275 23.85 -3.20 -20.60
C THR A 275 22.60 -2.44 -21.07
N ARG A 276 22.29 -2.48 -22.37
CA ARG A 276 21.08 -1.86 -22.92
C ARG A 276 19.82 -2.53 -22.37
N ASP A 277 19.84 -3.84 -22.20
CA ASP A 277 18.70 -4.58 -21.64
C ASP A 277 18.47 -4.22 -20.15
N ILE A 278 19.55 -4.10 -19.34
CA ILE A 278 19.48 -3.63 -17.95
C ILE A 278 18.97 -2.19 -17.87
N LEU A 279 19.49 -1.29 -18.70
CA LEU A 279 19.01 0.10 -18.75
C LEU A 279 17.54 0.18 -19.18
N THR A 280 17.16 -0.56 -20.22
CA THR A 280 15.78 -0.55 -20.73
C THR A 280 14.83 -1.06 -19.66
N LEU A 281 15.18 -2.16 -18.99
CA LEU A 281 14.37 -2.73 -17.91
C LEU A 281 14.28 -1.79 -16.70
N GLY A 282 15.41 -1.25 -16.24
CA GLY A 282 15.45 -0.33 -15.10
C GLY A 282 14.64 0.95 -15.38
N LEU A 283 14.76 1.49 -16.60
CA LEU A 283 14.03 2.68 -17.02
C LEU A 283 12.54 2.39 -17.18
N THR A 284 12.14 1.29 -17.82
CA THR A 284 10.72 0.97 -18.00
C THR A 284 10.05 0.74 -16.66
N VAL A 285 10.66 0.00 -15.73
CA VAL A 285 10.15 -0.16 -14.35
C VAL A 285 10.00 1.18 -13.66
N THR A 286 11.03 2.03 -13.74
CA THR A 286 11.01 3.33 -13.05
C THR A 286 9.92 4.23 -13.61
N VAL A 287 9.82 4.34 -14.94
CA VAL A 287 8.82 5.17 -15.60
C VAL A 287 7.41 4.70 -15.27
N THR A 288 7.15 3.40 -15.34
CA THR A 288 5.81 2.85 -15.10
C THR A 288 5.43 2.93 -13.62
N HIS A 289 6.38 2.73 -12.71
CA HIS A 289 6.19 2.94 -11.28
C HIS A 289 5.90 4.41 -10.94
N THR A 290 6.71 5.32 -11.47
CA THR A 290 6.55 6.76 -11.24
C THR A 290 5.23 7.25 -11.82
N ALA A 291 4.87 6.83 -13.04
CA ALA A 291 3.59 7.15 -13.66
C ALA A 291 2.41 6.63 -12.83
N GLY A 292 2.49 5.38 -12.35
CA GLY A 292 1.49 4.80 -11.46
C GLY A 292 1.31 5.59 -10.16
N VAL A 293 2.42 6.01 -9.53
CA VAL A 293 2.39 6.85 -8.32
C VAL A 293 1.76 8.21 -8.60
N LEU A 294 2.13 8.86 -9.71
CA LEU A 294 1.60 10.18 -10.07
C LEU A 294 0.10 10.12 -10.39
N VAL A 295 -0.34 9.14 -11.18
CA VAL A 295 -1.76 8.94 -11.52
C VAL A 295 -2.57 8.62 -10.27
N LEU A 296 -2.12 7.66 -9.45
CA LEU A 296 -2.83 7.26 -8.24
C LEU A 296 -2.87 8.40 -7.22
N GLY A 297 -1.74 9.07 -6.98
CA GLY A 297 -1.68 10.20 -6.05
C GLY A 297 -2.54 11.38 -6.50
N LEU A 298 -2.61 11.66 -7.80
CA LEU A 298 -3.52 12.67 -8.35
C LEU A 298 -4.99 12.28 -8.14
N LEU A 299 -5.38 11.04 -8.48
CA LEU A 299 -6.74 10.52 -8.27
C LEU A 299 -7.18 10.65 -6.81
N VAL A 300 -6.32 10.24 -5.88
CA VAL A 300 -6.55 10.36 -4.43
C VAL A 300 -6.69 11.81 -4.00
N THR A 301 -5.84 12.70 -4.53
CA THR A 301 -5.89 14.14 -4.21
C THR A 301 -7.16 14.80 -4.74
N THR A 302 -7.66 14.38 -5.90
CA THR A 302 -8.88 14.93 -6.52
C THR A 302 -10.19 14.41 -5.93
N GLY A 303 -10.14 13.60 -4.87
CA GLY A 303 -11.34 13.13 -4.17
C GLY A 303 -12.19 12.12 -4.95
N THR A 304 -11.61 11.42 -5.95
CA THR A 304 -12.34 10.32 -6.58
C THR A 304 -12.65 9.26 -5.52
N LEU A 305 -13.90 8.81 -5.43
CA LEU A 305 -14.44 7.82 -4.45
C LEU A 305 -13.74 6.44 -4.46
N LEU A 306 -12.62 6.31 -5.15
CA LEU A 306 -11.79 5.13 -5.18
C LEU A 306 -10.81 5.21 -3.99
N ALA A 307 -11.16 4.55 -2.89
CA ALA A 307 -10.22 4.33 -1.81
C ALA A 307 -8.95 3.65 -2.37
N PRO A 308 -7.74 4.11 -2.01
CA PRO A 308 -6.49 3.43 -2.37
C PRO A 308 -6.55 1.93 -2.06
N ASP A 309 -7.25 1.58 -0.98
CA ASP A 309 -7.47 0.21 -0.50
C ASP A 309 -8.26 -0.66 -1.48
N ALA A 310 -9.16 -0.07 -2.28
CA ALA A 310 -9.84 -0.80 -3.35
C ALA A 310 -8.93 -0.95 -4.58
N LEU A 311 -8.07 0.03 -4.88
CA LEU A 311 -7.25 0.06 -6.09
C LEU A 311 -5.99 -0.83 -6.00
N PHE A 312 -5.29 -0.81 -4.86
CA PHE A 312 -4.03 -1.55 -4.70
C PHE A 312 -4.17 -3.08 -4.93
N PRO A 313 -5.21 -3.77 -4.41
CA PRO A 313 -5.46 -5.19 -4.68
C PRO A 313 -5.59 -5.49 -6.19
N TRP A 314 -6.38 -4.68 -6.92
CA TRP A 314 -6.59 -4.87 -8.36
C TRP A 314 -5.33 -4.57 -9.18
N LEU A 315 -4.56 -3.53 -8.83
CA LEU A 315 -3.28 -3.24 -9.47
C LEU A 315 -2.25 -4.35 -9.22
N GLY A 316 -2.21 -4.88 -7.99
CA GLY A 316 -1.39 -6.03 -7.62
C GLY A 316 -1.77 -7.30 -8.38
N ALA A 317 -3.07 -7.58 -8.49
CA ALA A 317 -3.60 -8.70 -9.26
C ALA A 317 -3.27 -8.56 -10.76
N ALA A 318 -3.48 -7.40 -11.36
CA ALA A 318 -3.14 -7.13 -12.76
C ALA A 318 -1.62 -7.32 -13.02
N GLY A 319 -0.77 -6.82 -12.12
CA GLY A 319 0.68 -7.03 -12.16
C GLY A 319 1.04 -8.52 -12.08
N GLY A 320 0.43 -9.27 -11.16
CA GLY A 320 0.63 -10.71 -11.02
C GLY A 320 0.21 -11.51 -12.26
N VAL A 321 -0.92 -11.14 -12.89
CA VAL A 321 -1.40 -11.75 -14.14
C VAL A 321 -0.39 -11.53 -15.27
N LEU A 322 0.12 -10.30 -15.41
CA LEU A 322 1.14 -9.98 -16.41
C LEU A 322 2.43 -10.78 -16.21
N VAL A 323 2.92 -10.90 -14.96
CA VAL A 323 4.10 -11.73 -14.64
C VAL A 323 3.84 -13.19 -14.98
N THR A 324 2.66 -13.72 -14.63
CA THR A 324 2.26 -15.10 -14.94
C THR A 324 2.23 -15.35 -16.45
N ALA A 325 1.65 -14.43 -17.22
CA ALA A 325 1.60 -14.52 -18.68
C ALA A 325 3.01 -14.49 -19.29
N ALA A 326 3.89 -13.61 -18.81
CA ALA A 326 5.28 -13.55 -19.24
C ALA A 326 6.03 -14.86 -18.93
N GLY A 327 5.88 -15.39 -17.71
CA GLY A 327 6.45 -16.69 -17.31
C GLY A 327 5.95 -17.85 -18.17
N ALA A 328 4.65 -17.88 -18.47
CA ALA A 328 4.04 -18.92 -19.30
C ALA A 328 4.56 -18.87 -20.75
N LEU A 329 4.77 -17.67 -21.30
CA LEU A 329 5.37 -17.49 -22.63
C LEU A 329 6.82 -17.98 -22.67
N LEU A 330 7.62 -17.68 -21.63
CA LEU A 330 8.99 -18.18 -21.52
C LEU A 330 9.03 -19.70 -21.38
N LEU A 331 8.15 -20.29 -20.57
CA LEU A 331 8.03 -21.73 -20.38
C LEU A 331 7.63 -22.44 -21.69
N ARG A 332 6.62 -21.91 -22.41
CA ARG A 332 6.19 -22.43 -23.72
C ARG A 332 7.34 -22.42 -24.73
N ARG A 333 8.16 -21.36 -24.76
CA ARG A 333 9.35 -21.28 -25.62
C ARG A 333 10.41 -22.30 -25.24
N ALA A 334 10.69 -22.46 -23.94
CA ALA A 334 11.64 -23.44 -23.44
C ALA A 334 11.24 -24.89 -23.80
N LEU A 335 9.95 -25.20 -23.72
CA LEU A 335 9.41 -26.52 -24.08
C LEU A 335 9.47 -26.78 -25.60
N ARG A 336 9.09 -25.79 -26.43
CA ARG A 336 9.14 -25.91 -27.91
C ARG A 336 10.55 -26.11 -28.44
N ASN A 337 11.53 -25.40 -27.91
CA ASN A 337 12.93 -25.54 -28.32
C ASN A 337 13.50 -26.92 -27.96
N ARG A 338 12.94 -27.62 -26.97
CA ARG A 338 13.36 -28.98 -26.60
C ARG A 338 12.88 -30.02 -27.62
N HIS A 339 11.70 -29.84 -28.20
CA HIS A 339 11.14 -30.75 -29.20
C HIS A 339 11.86 -30.64 -30.56
N ALA A 340 12.37 -29.46 -30.92
CA ALA A 340 13.09 -29.25 -32.19
C ALA A 340 14.44 -30.02 -32.28
N HIS A 341 15.03 -30.41 -31.15
CA HIS A 341 16.29 -31.17 -31.11
C HIS A 341 16.09 -32.70 -31.00
N GLY A 342 14.85 -33.19 -31.14
CA GLY A 342 14.52 -34.62 -31.12
C GLY A 342 14.68 -35.35 -32.47
N HIS A 343 14.94 -34.63 -33.57
CA HIS A 343 15.16 -35.24 -34.88
C HIS A 343 16.66 -35.46 -35.12
N ALA A 344 17.22 -36.49 -34.50
CA ALA A 344 18.48 -37.05 -34.95
C ALA A 344 18.25 -37.76 -36.30
N HIS A 345 18.85 -37.24 -37.37
CA HIS A 345 18.95 -37.95 -38.63
C HIS A 345 19.76 -39.23 -38.41
N GLY A 346 19.10 -40.39 -38.43
CA GLY A 346 19.76 -41.68 -38.54
C GLY A 346 20.39 -41.79 -39.92
N HIS A 347 21.69 -41.56 -40.03
CA HIS A 347 22.45 -41.92 -41.22
C HIS A 347 22.65 -43.45 -41.23
N GLY A 348 21.77 -44.15 -41.95
CA GLY A 348 22.03 -45.53 -42.35
C GLY A 348 23.10 -45.55 -43.43
N HIS A 349 24.28 -46.07 -43.11
CA HIS A 349 25.32 -46.39 -44.10
C HIS A 349 24.98 -47.75 -44.75
N GLY A 350 24.70 -47.74 -46.05
CA GLY A 350 24.66 -48.92 -46.91
C GLY A 350 25.58 -48.71 -48.12
N HIS A 351 26.48 -49.66 -48.35
CA HIS A 351 27.62 -49.65 -49.27
C HIS A 351 27.23 -49.43 -50.76
N GLY A 352 28.06 -48.73 -51.57
CA GLY A 352 29.00 -49.35 -52.54
C GLY A 352 28.26 -50.24 -53.56
N HIS A 353 28.13 -49.91 -54.85
CA HIS A 353 29.21 -49.87 -55.85
C HIS A 353 28.83 -48.97 -57.04
N GLY A 354 29.84 -48.30 -57.61
CA GLY A 354 29.75 -47.71 -58.95
C GLY A 354 30.09 -48.72 -60.04
N HIS A 355 29.50 -48.55 -61.23
CA HIS A 355 30.16 -48.39 -62.54
C HIS A 355 29.09 -48.49 -63.64
N GLY A 356 29.05 -47.51 -64.56
CA GLY A 356 28.20 -47.59 -65.76
C GLY A 356 28.00 -46.25 -66.47
N HIS A 357 28.61 -46.12 -67.63
CA HIS A 357 28.77 -44.94 -68.49
C HIS A 357 27.47 -44.33 -69.05
N GLY A 358 27.50 -43.05 -69.44
CA GLY A 358 26.53 -42.50 -70.40
C GLY A 358 26.42 -40.98 -70.41
N HIS A 359 26.75 -40.37 -71.54
CA HIS A 359 26.77 -38.93 -71.81
C HIS A 359 25.37 -38.32 -71.98
N GLY A 360 25.26 -36.98 -71.86
CA GLY A 360 24.29 -36.21 -72.66
C GLY A 360 23.42 -35.21 -71.92
N HIS A 361 23.72 -33.94 -72.17
CA HIS A 361 23.04 -32.67 -71.88
C HIS A 361 21.50 -32.65 -71.79
N GLY A 362 20.98 -31.71 -70.97
CA GLY A 362 19.69 -31.07 -71.26
C GLY A 362 18.88 -30.53 -70.08
N HIS A 363 18.97 -29.21 -69.88
CA HIS A 363 17.95 -28.31 -69.33
C HIS A 363 17.50 -28.44 -67.87
N GLY A 364 17.97 -27.47 -67.08
CA GLY A 364 17.33 -27.07 -65.84
C GLY A 364 15.99 -26.39 -66.09
N HIS A 365 14.97 -26.85 -65.37
CA HIS A 365 13.79 -26.07 -65.07
C HIS A 365 13.46 -26.16 -63.59
N SER A 366 13.50 -24.97 -63.00
CA SER A 366 12.92 -24.53 -61.74
C SER A 366 11.55 -25.14 -61.43
N GLN A 367 11.42 -25.71 -60.23
CA GLN A 367 10.16 -25.82 -59.49
C GLN A 367 10.37 -25.23 -58.09
N ARG A 368 9.77 -24.06 -57.94
CA ARG A 368 9.50 -23.23 -56.75
C ARG A 368 9.65 -23.90 -55.39
N HIS A 369 10.52 -23.32 -54.56
CA HIS A 369 10.14 -22.99 -53.18
C HIS A 369 10.17 -21.46 -53.04
N PRO A 370 9.09 -20.82 -52.57
CA PRO A 370 9.07 -19.38 -52.35
C PRO A 370 10.00 -19.03 -51.19
N ASP A 371 10.88 -18.06 -51.45
CA ASP A 371 11.53 -17.24 -50.45
C ASP A 371 10.47 -16.45 -49.67
N GLU A 372 9.97 -17.03 -48.57
CA GLU A 372 9.09 -16.33 -47.64
C GLU A 372 9.75 -16.19 -46.26
N HIS A 373 10.22 -14.96 -46.04
CA HIS A 373 10.29 -14.26 -44.76
C HIS A 373 11.22 -14.83 -43.68
N GLY A 374 12.47 -14.36 -43.74
CA GLY A 374 13.27 -14.13 -42.55
C GLY A 374 12.54 -13.17 -41.60
N HIS A 375 11.71 -13.73 -40.72
CA HIS A 375 11.09 -12.96 -39.64
C HIS A 375 12.19 -12.43 -38.73
N ASP A 376 12.21 -11.11 -38.66
CA ASP A 376 13.11 -10.27 -37.89
C ASP A 376 13.07 -10.65 -36.40
N HIS A 377 13.95 -11.58 -35.99
CA HIS A 377 14.04 -12.08 -34.62
C HIS A 377 14.57 -11.03 -33.61
N ARG A 378 14.74 -9.77 -34.01
CA ARG A 378 15.17 -8.67 -33.14
C ARG A 378 14.02 -8.01 -32.37
N GLY A 379 12.78 -8.12 -32.84
CA GLY A 379 11.60 -7.52 -32.18
C GLY A 379 11.15 -8.23 -30.90
N SER A 380 11.19 -9.57 -30.88
CA SER A 380 10.62 -10.41 -29.80
C SER A 380 11.38 -10.34 -28.47
N ARG A 381 12.70 -10.08 -28.49
CA ARG A 381 13.51 -10.01 -27.27
C ARG A 381 13.35 -8.67 -26.54
N ARG A 382 13.25 -7.55 -27.27
CA ARG A 382 13.02 -6.22 -26.68
C ARG A 382 11.63 -6.10 -26.06
N GLY A 383 10.60 -6.61 -26.73
CA GLY A 383 9.24 -6.62 -26.21
C GLY A 383 9.10 -7.37 -24.89
N GLY A 384 9.84 -8.48 -24.71
CA GLY A 384 9.86 -9.23 -23.45
C GLY A 384 10.45 -8.45 -22.27
N VAL A 385 11.52 -7.68 -22.49
CA VAL A 385 12.14 -6.85 -21.44
C VAL A 385 11.24 -5.68 -21.05
N VAL A 386 10.61 -5.03 -22.04
CA VAL A 386 9.68 -3.92 -21.80
C VAL A 386 8.43 -4.41 -21.08
N LEU A 387 7.84 -5.54 -21.50
CA LEU A 387 6.68 -6.14 -20.84
C LEU A 387 6.95 -6.51 -19.39
N LEU A 388 8.15 -7.04 -19.12
CA LEU A 388 8.57 -7.40 -17.77
C LEU A 388 8.77 -6.16 -16.89
N GLY A 389 9.29 -5.08 -17.46
CA GLY A 389 9.41 -3.81 -16.75
C GLY A 389 8.07 -3.12 -16.52
N LEU A 390 7.13 -3.23 -17.47
CA LEU A 390 5.75 -2.80 -17.29
C LEU A 390 5.09 -3.53 -16.12
N ALA A 391 5.18 -4.86 -16.10
CA ALA A 391 4.62 -5.67 -15.01
C ALA A 391 5.27 -5.34 -13.64
N GLY A 392 6.60 -5.13 -13.63
CA GLY A 392 7.34 -4.82 -12.41
C GLY A 392 7.10 -3.43 -11.84
N GLY A 393 6.75 -2.44 -12.67
CA GLY A 393 6.47 -1.08 -12.23
C GLY A 393 4.98 -0.72 -12.15
N MET A 394 4.06 -1.57 -12.62
CA MET A 394 2.62 -1.27 -12.60
C MET A 394 2.04 -1.09 -11.20
N VAL A 395 2.64 -1.70 -10.17
CA VAL A 395 2.21 -1.54 -8.78
C VAL A 395 2.97 -0.36 -8.15
N PRO A 396 2.31 0.79 -7.91
CA PRO A 396 2.94 1.95 -7.29
C PRO A 396 3.26 1.70 -5.81
N SER A 397 4.31 2.34 -5.30
CA SER A 397 4.72 2.22 -3.90
C SER A 397 3.81 3.08 -3.02
N PRO A 398 3.18 2.53 -1.96
CA PRO A 398 2.36 3.29 -1.02
C PRO A 398 3.13 4.48 -0.43
N SER A 399 4.41 4.30 -0.10
CA SER A 399 5.25 5.37 0.46
C SER A 399 5.41 6.56 -0.49
N ALA A 400 5.52 6.32 -1.80
CA ALA A 400 5.66 7.38 -2.79
C ALA A 400 4.34 8.11 -3.03
N VAL A 401 3.22 7.40 -2.96
CA VAL A 401 1.86 8.01 -3.01
C VAL A 401 1.65 8.91 -1.79
N VAL A 402 2.04 8.47 -0.59
CA VAL A 402 1.93 9.28 0.64
C VAL A 402 2.74 10.57 0.54
N VAL A 403 3.95 10.54 -0.03
CA VAL A 403 4.76 11.76 -0.25
C VAL A 403 4.04 12.73 -1.19
N LEU A 404 3.44 12.24 -2.27
CA LEU A 404 2.71 13.08 -3.21
C LEU A 404 1.46 13.70 -2.59
N VAL A 405 0.65 12.88 -1.91
CA VAL A 405 -0.60 13.30 -1.24
C VAL A 405 -0.28 14.26 -0.10
N GLY A 406 0.76 14.01 0.71
CA GLY A 406 1.21 14.93 1.75
C GLY A 406 1.69 16.27 1.19
N GLY A 407 2.40 16.26 0.05
CA GLY A 407 2.76 17.50 -0.65
C GLY A 407 1.53 18.28 -1.14
N ALA A 408 0.51 17.58 -1.63
CA ALA A 408 -0.75 18.20 -2.03
C ALA A 408 -1.55 18.74 -0.83
N ALA A 409 -1.59 18.01 0.29
CA ALA A 409 -2.26 18.41 1.52
C ALA A 409 -1.70 19.71 2.12
N ILE A 410 -0.40 19.97 1.93
CA ILE A 410 0.26 21.22 2.38
C ILE A 410 0.17 22.33 1.30
N GLY A 411 -0.65 22.16 0.26
CA GLY A 411 -0.83 23.12 -0.84
C GLY A 411 0.37 23.23 -1.79
N ARG A 412 1.33 22.29 -1.73
CA ARG A 412 2.60 22.30 -2.47
C ARG A 412 2.72 21.07 -3.38
N MET A 413 1.69 20.80 -4.17
CA MET A 413 1.62 19.60 -5.03
C MET A 413 2.85 19.44 -5.94
N TRP A 414 3.32 20.54 -6.54
CA TRP A 414 4.50 20.53 -7.42
C TRP A 414 5.75 20.01 -6.71
N PHE A 415 5.89 20.29 -5.41
CA PHE A 415 7.04 19.83 -4.62
C PHE A 415 6.94 18.33 -4.36
N GLY A 416 5.74 17.82 -4.05
CA GLY A 416 5.47 16.39 -3.98
C GLY A 416 5.83 15.67 -5.30
N ILE A 417 5.48 16.25 -6.45
CA ILE A 417 5.85 15.72 -7.78
C ILE A 417 7.38 15.67 -7.94
N VAL A 418 8.09 16.75 -7.59
CA VAL A 418 9.57 16.78 -7.65
C VAL A 418 10.20 15.70 -6.78
N LEU A 419 9.68 15.48 -5.56
CA LEU A 419 10.17 14.43 -4.67
C LEU A 419 9.90 13.02 -5.24
N VAL A 420 8.74 12.79 -5.86
CA VAL A 420 8.42 11.52 -6.53
C VAL A 420 9.36 11.27 -7.71
N LEU A 421 9.71 12.30 -8.49
CA LEU A 421 10.69 12.19 -9.56
C LEU A 421 12.09 11.88 -9.01
N ALA A 422 12.50 12.53 -7.91
CA ALA A 422 13.76 12.26 -7.23
C ALA A 422 13.84 10.81 -6.72
N TYR A 423 12.74 10.33 -6.13
CA TYR A 423 12.58 8.94 -5.71
C TYR A 423 12.71 7.97 -6.88
N GLY A 424 12.04 8.25 -8.01
CA GLY A 424 12.17 7.46 -9.24
C GLY A 424 13.61 7.43 -9.76
N LEU A 425 14.32 8.56 -9.73
CA LEU A 425 15.72 8.62 -10.13
C LEU A 425 16.62 7.75 -9.23
N GLY A 426 16.42 7.79 -7.92
CA GLY A 426 17.10 6.92 -6.95
C GLY A 426 16.85 5.44 -7.22
N LEU A 427 15.58 5.09 -7.49
CA LEU A 427 15.17 3.74 -7.87
C LEU A 427 15.90 3.26 -9.14
N ALA A 428 15.89 4.06 -10.21
CA ALA A 428 16.56 3.73 -11.47
C ALA A 428 18.07 3.52 -11.27
N ALA A 429 18.73 4.44 -10.56
CA ALA A 429 20.16 4.38 -10.30
C ALA A 429 20.55 3.09 -9.56
N ALA A 430 19.78 2.72 -8.52
CA ALA A 430 20.01 1.49 -7.77
C ALA A 430 19.78 0.24 -8.63
N LEU A 431 18.69 0.19 -9.42
CA LEU A 431 18.40 -0.96 -10.28
C LEU A 431 19.49 -1.16 -11.34
N VAL A 432 19.94 -0.09 -12.00
CA VAL A 432 21.03 -0.14 -12.97
C VAL A 432 22.34 -0.57 -12.31
N THR A 433 22.66 -0.02 -11.13
CA THR A 433 23.89 -0.33 -10.40
C THR A 433 23.93 -1.80 -10.00
N VAL A 434 22.86 -2.33 -9.39
CA VAL A 434 22.76 -3.74 -9.02
C VAL A 434 22.83 -4.64 -10.27
N GLY A 435 22.11 -4.29 -11.33
CA GLY A 435 22.14 -5.05 -12.58
C GLY A 435 23.54 -5.13 -13.20
N LEU A 436 24.27 -4.01 -13.21
CA LEU A 436 25.65 -3.95 -13.70
C LEU A 436 26.62 -4.72 -12.79
N LEU A 437 26.47 -4.62 -11.46
CA LEU A 437 27.28 -5.36 -10.50
C LEU A 437 27.10 -6.87 -10.70
N VAL A 438 25.86 -7.37 -10.71
CA VAL A 438 25.56 -8.80 -10.94
C VAL A 438 26.11 -9.27 -12.29
N ALA A 439 25.97 -8.46 -13.34
CA ALA A 439 26.52 -8.75 -14.65
C ALA A 439 28.07 -8.77 -14.67
N GLY A 440 28.72 -7.95 -13.83
CA GLY A 440 30.16 -7.86 -13.67
C GLY A 440 30.76 -9.01 -12.86
N SER A 441 30.13 -9.38 -11.73
CA SER A 441 30.57 -10.48 -10.85
C SER A 441 30.62 -11.82 -11.58
N GLY A 442 29.65 -12.05 -12.49
CA GLY A 442 29.63 -13.23 -13.35
C GLY A 442 30.86 -13.35 -14.26
N ARG A 443 31.47 -12.22 -14.69
CA ARG A 443 32.70 -12.22 -15.49
C ARG A 443 33.93 -12.59 -14.65
N VAL A 444 34.00 -12.08 -13.41
CA VAL A 444 35.11 -12.38 -12.48
C VAL A 444 35.06 -13.84 -12.05
N LEU A 445 33.87 -14.34 -11.72
CA LEU A 445 33.66 -15.72 -11.32
C LEU A 445 33.89 -16.68 -12.49
N ALA A 446 33.36 -16.38 -13.69
CA ALA A 446 33.65 -17.18 -14.88
C ALA A 446 35.15 -17.20 -15.22
N ARG A 447 35.84 -16.06 -15.13
CA ARG A 447 37.31 -15.99 -15.33
C ARG A 447 38.06 -16.81 -14.29
N ARG A 448 37.78 -16.68 -12.99
CA ARG A 448 38.44 -17.46 -11.94
C ARG A 448 38.17 -18.97 -12.04
N VAL A 449 36.94 -19.35 -12.37
CA VAL A 449 36.54 -20.76 -12.55
C VAL A 449 37.15 -21.35 -13.82
N LEU A 450 37.28 -20.59 -14.90
CA LEU A 450 37.95 -21.03 -16.13
C LEU A 450 39.48 -21.15 -15.95
N THR A 451 40.11 -20.31 -15.12
CA THR A 451 41.53 -20.45 -14.77
C THR A 451 41.79 -21.63 -13.82
N GLY A 452 40.85 -21.95 -12.91
CA GLY A 452 40.96 -23.12 -12.02
C GLY A 452 40.55 -24.47 -12.65
N ARG A 453 39.80 -24.47 -13.76
CA ARG A 453 39.25 -25.69 -14.38
C ARG A 453 40.15 -26.42 -15.39
N ARG A 454 41.40 -26.02 -15.60
CA ARG A 454 42.34 -26.86 -16.38
C ARG A 454 42.70 -28.18 -15.68
N ILE A 455 42.37 -28.37 -14.39
CA ILE A 455 42.76 -29.55 -13.62
C ILE A 455 41.58 -30.51 -13.31
N LEU A 456 40.31 -30.11 -13.45
CA LEU A 456 39.16 -30.92 -13.00
C LEU A 456 38.00 -31.05 -14.01
N ALA A 457 38.30 -31.21 -15.30
CA ALA A 457 37.30 -31.31 -16.38
C ALA A 457 36.76 -32.73 -16.64
N LYS A 458 36.70 -33.61 -15.62
CA LYS A 458 36.03 -34.92 -15.71
C LYS A 458 35.19 -35.20 -14.46
N ARG A 459 34.06 -34.51 -14.30
CA ARG A 459 32.80 -35.08 -13.73
C ARG A 459 31.70 -34.02 -13.68
N ALA A 460 30.50 -34.44 -14.09
CA ALA A 460 29.23 -33.72 -14.07
C ALA A 460 29.10 -32.51 -15.03
N ARG A 461 28.90 -32.80 -16.32
CA ARG A 461 28.10 -31.91 -17.19
C ARG A 461 26.63 -32.13 -16.85
N LEU A 462 26.04 -31.26 -16.02
CA LEU A 462 24.58 -31.15 -15.94
C LEU A 462 24.06 -30.75 -17.34
N PRO A 463 23.04 -31.42 -17.89
CA PRO A 463 22.53 -31.09 -19.22
C PRO A 463 21.96 -29.67 -19.19
N SER A 464 22.57 -28.78 -19.96
CA SER A 464 22.29 -27.35 -20.07
C SER A 464 20.86 -27.01 -20.51
N GLY A 465 20.03 -28.01 -20.87
CA GLY A 465 18.64 -27.84 -21.26
C GLY A 465 17.61 -27.75 -20.12
N MET A 466 17.97 -28.08 -18.87
CA MET A 466 17.00 -28.05 -17.74
C MET A 466 16.91 -26.70 -17.03
N MET A 467 17.93 -25.84 -17.12
CA MET A 467 17.95 -24.53 -16.45
C MET A 467 16.86 -23.53 -16.94
N PRO A 468 16.53 -23.45 -18.25
CA PRO A 468 15.52 -22.51 -18.74
C PRO A 468 14.08 -22.88 -18.33
N ILE A 469 13.79 -24.17 -18.21
CA ILE A 469 12.47 -24.68 -17.79
C ILE A 469 12.27 -24.40 -16.30
N GLY A 470 13.27 -24.70 -15.47
CA GLY A 470 13.22 -24.44 -14.03
C GLY A 470 12.97 -22.97 -13.73
N THR A 471 13.79 -22.07 -14.31
CA THR A 471 13.65 -20.62 -14.11
C THR A 471 12.30 -20.07 -14.60
N SER A 472 11.80 -20.53 -15.75
CA SER A 472 10.50 -20.07 -16.28
C SER A 472 9.32 -20.58 -15.44
N ALA A 473 9.38 -21.81 -14.94
CA ALA A 473 8.38 -22.37 -14.04
C ALA A 473 8.34 -21.61 -12.70
N THR A 474 9.50 -21.23 -12.14
CA THR A 474 9.56 -20.40 -10.93
C THR A 474 8.88 -19.05 -11.12
N VAL A 475 9.07 -18.40 -12.28
CA VAL A 475 8.42 -17.12 -12.59
C VAL A 475 6.89 -17.25 -12.67
N VAL A 476 6.37 -18.35 -13.25
CA VAL A 476 4.92 -18.62 -13.28
C VAL A 476 4.36 -18.78 -11.87
N VAL A 477 5.02 -19.59 -11.02
CA VAL A 477 4.58 -19.83 -9.63
C VAL A 477 4.59 -18.52 -8.83
N LEU A 478 5.63 -17.70 -8.98
CA LEU A 478 5.71 -16.38 -8.35
C LEU A 478 4.57 -15.46 -8.82
N GLY A 479 4.25 -15.44 -10.11
CA GLY A 479 3.15 -14.65 -10.67
C GLY A 479 1.79 -15.06 -10.09
N VAL A 480 1.51 -16.36 -10.02
CA VAL A 480 0.26 -16.90 -9.44
C VAL A 480 0.17 -16.56 -7.95
N GLY A 481 1.26 -16.72 -7.20
CA GLY A 481 1.31 -16.35 -5.78
C GLY A 481 1.02 -14.86 -5.56
N LEU A 482 1.54 -13.98 -6.41
CA LEU A 482 1.24 -12.54 -6.37
C LEU A 482 -0.23 -12.25 -6.65
N THR A 483 -0.83 -12.91 -7.65
CA THR A 483 -2.26 -12.71 -7.93
C THR A 483 -3.14 -13.14 -6.77
N LEU A 484 -2.85 -14.29 -6.16
CA LEU A 484 -3.64 -14.82 -5.04
C LEU A 484 -3.47 -13.95 -3.80
N ARG A 485 -2.24 -13.55 -3.47
CA ARG A 485 -1.96 -12.67 -2.33
C ARG A 485 -2.69 -11.33 -2.47
N SER A 486 -2.73 -10.75 -3.67
CA SER A 486 -3.37 -9.46 -3.91
C SER A 486 -4.90 -9.52 -3.95
N LEU A 487 -5.50 -10.71 -3.92
CA LEU A 487 -6.95 -10.91 -3.89
C LEU A 487 -7.46 -11.39 -2.52
N VAL A 488 -6.54 -11.81 -1.64
CA VAL A 488 -6.84 -12.39 -0.32
C VAL A 488 -6.47 -11.42 0.82
N LEU A 489 -5.49 -10.53 0.57
CA LEU A 489 -5.19 -9.34 1.38
C LEU A 489 -5.82 -8.13 0.70
#